data_AF-A0A1W1E553-F1
#
_entry.id   AF-A0A1W1E553-F1
#
_cell.length_a   1.000
_cell.length_b   1.000
_cell.length_c   1.000
_cell.angle_alpha   90.00
_cell.angle_beta   90.00
_cell.angle_gamma   90.00
#
_symmetry.space_group_name_H-M   'P 1'
#
loop_
_entity.id
_entity.type
_entity.pdbx_description
1 polymer ?
#
loop_
_entity_poly.entity_id
_entity_poly.type
_entity_poly.pdbx_seq_one_letter_code
_entity_poly.pdbx_strand_id
1 'polypeptide(L)' 'MHELGCGKGYRYAHSEPNAFATGQTYFPTALGEQIYYQPVNSGLEIKISQKLKQLRGNK' A
#
# COMPACT_ATOMS: atom_id res chain seq x y z
N MET A 1 6.92 -1.15 -28.18
CA MET A 1 7.14 -1.16 -26.70
C MET A 1 5.98 -0.52 -25.92
N HIS A 2 4.74 -0.55 -26.44
CA HIS A 2 3.59 0.14 -25.82
C HIS A 2 2.33 -0.75 -25.75
N GLU A 3 2.50 -2.08 -25.78
CA GLU A 3 1.39 -3.05 -25.83
C GLU A 3 1.37 -4.04 -24.66
N LEU A 4 2.25 -3.86 -23.67
CA LEU A 4 2.38 -4.76 -22.52
C LEU A 4 1.63 -4.26 -21.27
N GLY A 5 0.48 -3.59 -21.42
CA GLY A 5 -0.37 -3.22 -20.26
C GLY A 5 0.27 -2.37 -19.15
N CYS A 6 1.54 -1.94 -19.34
CA CYS A 6 2.32 -1.19 -18.37
C CYS A 6 1.64 0.16 -18.11
N GLY A 7 0.95 0.27 -16.98
CA GLY A 7 0.32 1.52 -16.52
C GLY A 7 -1.20 1.60 -16.69
N LYS A 8 -1.88 0.58 -17.23
CA LYS A 8 -3.36 0.57 -17.20
C LYS A 8 -3.84 0.47 -15.75
N GLY A 9 -4.56 1.50 -15.29
CA GLY A 9 -5.11 1.55 -13.93
C GLY A 9 -4.12 2.01 -12.85
N TYR A 10 -2.97 2.56 -13.22
CA TYR A 10 -2.07 3.20 -12.24
C TYR A 10 -2.75 4.41 -11.61
N ARG A 11 -2.95 4.37 -10.29
CA ARG A 11 -3.42 5.54 -9.52
C ARG A 11 -2.23 6.21 -8.87
N TYR A 12 -2.10 7.50 -9.12
CA TYR A 12 -1.05 8.30 -8.51
C TYR A 12 -1.47 8.70 -7.09
N ALA A 13 -0.83 8.10 -6.08
CA ALA A 13 -1.24 8.23 -4.68
C ALA A 13 -1.36 9.69 -4.21
N HIS A 14 -0.50 10.60 -4.68
CA HIS A 14 -0.55 12.00 -4.27
C HIS A 14 -1.77 12.79 -4.77
N SER A 15 -2.46 12.30 -5.80
CA SER A 15 -3.71 12.90 -6.28
C SER A 15 -4.95 12.33 -5.58
N GLU A 16 -4.79 11.27 -4.79
CA GLU A 16 -5.88 10.63 -4.06
C GLU A 16 -6.12 11.29 -2.69
N PRO A 17 -7.34 11.18 -2.12
CA PRO A 17 -7.61 11.64 -0.77
C PRO A 17 -6.60 11.07 0.24
N ASN A 18 -6.08 11.93 1.12
CA ASN A 18 -5.03 11.59 2.10
C ASN A 18 -3.70 11.11 1.50
N ALA A 19 -3.46 11.39 0.22
CA ALA A 19 -2.28 10.95 -0.53
C ALA A 19 -2.07 9.42 -0.50
N PHE A 20 -3.16 8.65 -0.50
CA PHE A 20 -3.13 7.19 -0.40
C PHE A 20 -4.13 6.53 -1.35
N ALA A 21 -3.64 5.71 -2.27
CA ALA A 21 -4.47 4.96 -3.21
C ALA A 21 -5.08 3.71 -2.54
N THR A 22 -6.18 3.91 -1.80
CA THR A 22 -6.92 2.83 -1.15
C THR A 22 -7.39 1.78 -2.16
N GLY A 23 -7.19 0.49 -1.84
CA GLY A 23 -7.61 -0.64 -2.67
C GLY A 23 -6.63 -1.03 -3.79
N GLN A 24 -5.55 -0.26 -4.00
CA GLN A 24 -4.52 -0.63 -4.97
C GLN A 24 -3.57 -1.68 -4.38
N THR A 25 -3.38 -2.78 -5.11
CA THR A 25 -2.36 -3.79 -4.79
C THR A 25 -1.09 -3.51 -5.58
N TYR A 26 0.04 -3.45 -4.88
CA TYR A 26 1.37 -3.22 -5.47
C TYR A 26 2.15 -4.52 -5.70
N PHE A 27 1.66 -5.64 -5.15
CA PHE A 27 2.26 -6.94 -5.37
C PHE A 27 1.86 -7.53 -6.72
N PRO A 28 2.73 -8.36 -7.34
CA PRO A 28 2.35 -9.17 -8.47
C PRO A 28 1.15 -10.05 -8.12
N THR A 29 0.19 -10.20 -9.04
CA THR A 29 -1.01 -11.03 -8.83
C THR A 29 -0.66 -12.46 -8.40
N ALA A 30 0.41 -13.05 -8.94
CA ALA A 30 0.86 -14.40 -8.60
C ALA A 30 1.32 -14.56 -7.15
N LEU A 31 1.75 -13.48 -6.49
CA LEU A 31 2.25 -13.51 -5.11
C LEU A 31 1.14 -13.19 -4.09
N GLY A 32 0.10 -12.48 -4.52
CA GLY A 32 -0.91 -11.92 -3.63
C GLY A 32 -0.33 -10.88 -2.66
N GLU A 33 -1.17 -10.37 -1.77
CA GLU A 33 -0.71 -9.44 -0.73
C GLU A 33 -0.05 -10.19 0.42
N GLN A 34 1.13 -9.73 0.81
CA GLN A 34 1.93 -10.33 1.88
C GLN A 34 2.31 -9.27 2.92
N ILE A 35 2.45 -9.68 4.19
CA ILE A 35 2.87 -8.80 5.29
C ILE A 35 4.27 -9.18 5.75
N TYR A 36 5.28 -8.51 5.18
CA TYR A 36 6.68 -8.73 5.54
C TYR A 36 7.12 -7.90 6.76
N TYR A 37 6.54 -6.73 6.95
CA TYR A 37 6.93 -5.82 8.03
C TYR A 37 5.92 -5.82 9.17
N GLN A 38 6.41 -6.17 10.36
CA GLN A 38 5.67 -6.29 11.62
C GLN A 38 6.36 -5.39 12.67
N PRO A 39 5.87 -4.14 12.86
CA PRO A 39 6.48 -3.21 13.80
C PRO A 39 6.36 -3.71 15.25
N VAL A 40 7.40 -3.48 16.04
CA VAL A 40 7.42 -3.74 17.48
C VAL A 40 6.83 -2.57 18.27
N ASN A 41 6.46 -2.83 19.52
CA ASN A 41 5.87 -1.82 20.41
C ASN A 41 6.93 -0.96 21.11
N SER A 42 7.87 -0.39 20.34
CA SER A 42 8.94 0.45 20.89
C SER A 42 9.29 1.61 19.96
N GLY A 43 9.65 2.75 20.55
CA GLY A 43 10.13 3.93 19.83
C GLY A 43 9.19 4.42 18.72
N LEU A 44 9.75 4.75 17.57
CA LEU A 44 9.00 5.26 16.41
C LEU A 44 8.08 4.22 15.78
N GLU A 45 8.36 2.94 15.96
CA GLU A 45 7.56 1.86 15.38
C GLU A 45 6.14 1.81 15.94
N ILE A 46 5.90 2.37 17.13
CA ILE A 46 4.55 2.57 17.68
C ILE A 46 3.71 3.46 16.75
N LYS A 47 4.25 4.60 16.30
CA LYS A 47 3.55 5.51 15.39
C LYS A 47 3.37 4.88 14.01
N ILE A 48 4.37 4.14 13.54
CA ILE A 48 4.30 3.42 12.26
C ILE A 48 3.22 2.35 12.32
N SER A 49 3.14 1.57 13.40
CA SER A 49 2.12 0.55 13.65
C SER A 49 0.72 1.15 13.62
N GLN A 50 0.51 2.30 14.29
CA GLN A 50 -0.76 3.02 14.27
C GLN A 50 -1.15 3.46 12.84
N LYS A 51 -0.21 4.04 12.08
CA LYS A 51 -0.47 4.44 10.69
C LYS A 51 -0.78 3.23 9.81
N LEU A 52 -0.02 2.15 9.93
CA LEU A 52 -0.25 0.92 9.18
C LEU A 52 -1.62 0.29 9.49
N LYS A 53 -2.07 0.33 10.75
CA LYS A 53 -3.43 -0.12 11.13
C LYS A 53 -4.51 0.70 10.41
N GLN A 54 -4.37 2.02 10.36
CA GLN A 54 -5.31 2.89 9.62
C GLN A 54 -5.32 2.59 8.12
N LEU A 55 -4.14 2.44 7.50
CA LEU A 55 -4.01 2.20 6.07
C LEU A 55 -4.51 0.80 5.66
N ARG A 56 -4.33 -0.22 6.51
CA ARG A 56 -4.76 -1.60 6.27
C ARG A 56 -6.22 -1.85 6.63
N GLY A 57 -6.77 -1.13 7.61
CA GLY A 57 -8.14 -1.29 8.10
C GLY A 57 -9.22 -0.62 7.24
N ASN A 58 -8.83 0.34 6.39
CA ASN A 58 -9.74 1.02 5.45
C ASN A 58 -9.91 0.26 4.12
N LYS A 59 -9.93 -1.07 4.18
CA LYS A 59 -10.02 -1.93 2.99
C LYS A 59 -11.47 -2.24 2.61
#